data_AF-A0A4Q6G1P3-F1
#
_entry.id   AF-A0A4Q6G1P3-F1
#
_cell.length_a   1.000
_cell.length_b   1.000
_cell.length_c   1.000
_cell.angle_alpha   90.00
_cell.angle_beta   90.00
_cell.angle_gamma   90.00
#
_symmetry.space_group_name_H-M   'P 1'
#
loop_
_entity.id
_entity.type
_entity.pdbx_description
1 polymer ?
#
loop_
_entity_poly.entity_id
_entity_poly.type
_entity_poly.pdbx_seq_one_letter_code
_entity_poly.pdbx_strand_id
1 'polypeptide(L)'
;SVEAIRDQMDWRALDDAYRFARAHGLPFQMHVMVWGNQQPEWIEALPPGEQREEIEEWFAAVAARYPGLDLVEVVNEPLHDPPGKDDEGGGNYLEALGGSGASGWDWVLESFRLGRKHFPASVLMINDYSITDNDADTGRYLSIIELLKKEGLVDAIGVQGHAFATTDKTPMSVHGANLDRLAGTGLPLYVTELDIDGSDDQVQLRDYQRIFPVFWEHPAVRGITLWGYRPGLWRSKEGANLVREDGSERPAMKWLRSYLAGQRGAMQVGADGGH
;
A
#
# COMPACT_ATOMS: atom_id res chain seq x y z
N SER A 1 -12.41 5.42 9.87
CA SER A 1 -13.24 4.19 9.88
C SER A 1 -13.57 3.65 11.26
N VAL A 2 -12.57 3.44 12.15
CA VAL A 2 -12.83 2.84 13.46
C VAL A 2 -13.42 3.83 14.44
N GLU A 3 -12.89 5.05 14.50
CA GLU A 3 -13.25 6.03 15.53
C GLU A 3 -13.93 7.26 14.94
N ALA A 4 -15.05 7.08 14.24
CA ALA A 4 -15.79 8.20 13.65
C ALA A 4 -16.38 9.16 14.71
N ILE A 5 -16.56 8.66 15.93
CA ILE A 5 -16.97 9.44 17.11
C ILE A 5 -15.87 9.26 18.15
N ARG A 6 -15.32 10.36 18.67
CA ARG A 6 -14.23 10.35 19.68
C ARG A 6 -14.56 9.40 20.83
N ASP A 7 -13.59 8.58 21.21
CA ASP A 7 -13.64 7.56 22.26
C ASP A 7 -14.62 6.40 22.00
N GLN A 8 -15.14 6.27 20.77
CA GLN A 8 -16.07 5.20 20.38
C GLN A 8 -15.52 4.40 19.20
N MET A 9 -14.83 3.31 19.56
CA MET A 9 -14.17 2.43 18.60
C MET A 9 -15.13 1.39 18.00
N ASP A 10 -15.42 1.50 16.71
CA ASP A 10 -16.10 0.49 15.91
C ASP A 10 -15.11 -0.44 15.21
N TRP A 11 -14.85 -1.57 15.85
CA TRP A 11 -13.89 -2.57 15.36
C TRP A 11 -14.45 -3.56 14.35
N ARG A 12 -15.76 -3.55 14.06
CA ARG A 12 -16.44 -4.67 13.38
C ARG A 12 -15.79 -5.09 12.07
N ALA A 13 -15.55 -4.14 11.17
CA ALA A 13 -14.96 -4.42 9.86
C ALA A 13 -13.50 -4.90 9.96
N LEU A 14 -12.72 -4.31 10.87
CA LEU A 14 -11.32 -4.66 11.08
C LEU A 14 -11.19 -6.04 11.75
N ASP A 15 -12.06 -6.35 12.71
CA ASP A 15 -12.18 -7.68 13.33
C ASP A 15 -12.52 -8.75 12.30
N ASP A 16 -13.46 -8.46 11.39
CA ASP A 16 -13.87 -9.42 10.35
C ASP A 16 -12.71 -9.74 9.41
N ALA A 17 -11.95 -8.72 8.97
CA ALA A 17 -10.77 -8.90 8.13
C ALA A 17 -9.65 -9.66 8.86
N TYR A 18 -9.31 -9.26 10.09
CA TYR A 18 -8.27 -9.92 10.88
C TYR A 18 -8.63 -11.36 11.19
N ARG A 19 -9.87 -11.62 11.65
CA ARG A 19 -10.36 -12.97 11.95
C ARG A 19 -10.34 -13.87 10.72
N PHE A 20 -10.72 -13.33 9.55
CA PHE A 20 -10.64 -14.09 8.30
C PHE A 20 -9.20 -14.52 7.99
N ALA A 21 -8.24 -13.59 8.05
CA ALA A 21 -6.83 -13.90 7.80
C ALA A 21 -6.30 -14.96 8.77
N ARG A 22 -6.56 -14.78 10.08
CA ARG A 22 -6.12 -15.73 11.11
C ARG A 22 -6.75 -17.11 10.94
N ALA A 23 -8.04 -17.20 10.62
CA ALA A 23 -8.74 -18.47 10.42
C ALA A 23 -8.20 -19.28 9.23
N HIS A 24 -7.56 -18.61 8.26
CA HIS A 24 -7.00 -19.24 7.06
C HIS A 24 -5.46 -19.31 7.06
N GLY A 25 -4.81 -18.93 8.17
CA GLY A 25 -3.35 -18.92 8.27
C GLY A 25 -2.67 -17.96 7.29
N LEU A 26 -3.35 -16.87 6.93
CA LEU A 26 -2.82 -15.84 6.04
C LEU A 26 -2.13 -14.74 6.86
N PRO A 27 -1.01 -14.18 6.36
CA PRO A 27 -0.44 -12.96 6.92
C PRO A 27 -1.45 -11.80 6.86
N PHE A 28 -1.42 -10.93 7.86
CA PHE A 28 -2.26 -9.73 7.92
C PHE A 28 -1.41 -8.46 7.92
N GLN A 29 -1.67 -7.57 6.96
CA GLN A 29 -1.15 -6.21 6.93
C GLN A 29 -2.18 -5.27 7.52
N MET A 30 -1.84 -4.60 8.62
CA MET A 30 -2.64 -3.50 9.16
C MET A 30 -2.46 -2.26 8.27
N HIS A 31 -3.51 -1.91 7.53
CA HIS A 31 -3.62 -0.70 6.73
C HIS A 31 -4.71 0.18 7.36
N VAL A 32 -4.40 1.35 7.89
CA VAL A 32 -3.10 2.02 8.05
C VAL A 32 -3.11 2.80 9.37
N MET A 33 -1.94 3.09 9.95
CA MET A 33 -1.87 3.85 11.20
C MET A 33 -1.97 5.37 10.99
N VAL A 34 -1.25 5.95 10.02
CA VAL A 34 -1.21 7.40 9.73
C VAL A 34 -1.33 7.63 8.22
N TRP A 35 -2.27 8.50 7.81
CA TRP A 35 -2.49 8.89 6.41
C TRP A 35 -3.24 10.22 6.33
N GLY A 36 -3.21 10.92 5.19
CA GLY A 36 -3.92 12.19 4.96
C GLY A 36 -5.35 12.07 4.44
N ASN A 37 -5.92 10.87 4.47
CA ASN A 37 -7.31 10.65 4.07
C ASN A 37 -8.06 9.73 5.02
N GLN A 38 -9.39 9.83 5.03
CA GLN A 38 -10.30 9.02 5.84
C GLN A 38 -10.01 9.06 7.36
N GLN A 39 -9.43 10.16 7.83
CA GLN A 39 -9.13 10.41 9.23
C GLN A 39 -10.40 10.83 10.01
N PRO A 40 -10.42 10.72 11.36
CA PRO A 40 -11.57 11.15 12.14
C PRO A 40 -11.78 12.67 12.08
N GLU A 41 -12.94 13.14 11.63
CA GLU A 41 -13.25 14.58 11.51
C GLU A 41 -13.05 15.37 12.83
N TRP A 42 -13.33 14.74 13.97
CA TRP A 42 -13.28 15.43 15.26
C TRP A 42 -11.85 15.77 15.71
N ILE A 43 -10.80 15.13 15.16
CA ILE A 43 -9.41 15.35 15.57
C ILE A 43 -8.85 16.67 15.03
N GLU A 44 -9.35 17.14 13.89
CA GLU A 44 -8.92 18.36 13.20
C GLU A 44 -9.08 19.61 14.08
N ALA A 45 -10.13 19.64 14.90
CA ALA A 45 -10.44 20.78 15.77
C ALA A 45 -9.64 20.79 17.09
N LEU A 46 -8.86 19.74 17.38
CA LEU A 46 -8.13 19.62 18.64
C LEU A 46 -6.79 20.36 18.58
N PRO A 47 -6.30 20.88 19.72
CA PRO A 47 -4.94 21.41 19.78
C PRO A 47 -3.91 20.27 19.57
N PRO A 48 -2.71 20.55 19.03
CA PRO A 48 -1.71 19.52 18.69
C PRO A 48 -1.34 18.58 19.84
N GLY A 49 -1.37 19.07 21.09
CA GLY A 49 -1.13 18.24 22.26
C GLY A 49 -2.21 17.16 22.46
N GLU A 50 -3.49 17.52 22.31
CA GLU A 50 -4.59 16.56 22.39
C GLU A 50 -4.59 15.63 21.17
N GLN A 51 -4.37 16.15 19.96
CA GLN A 51 -4.20 15.32 18.76
C GLN A 51 -3.13 14.24 18.96
N ARG A 52 -2.00 14.61 19.60
CA ARG A 52 -0.93 13.67 19.90
C ARG A 52 -1.36 12.57 20.87
N GLU A 53 -2.11 12.91 21.91
CA GLU A 53 -2.65 11.93 22.87
C GLU A 53 -3.57 10.92 22.16
N GLU A 54 -4.45 11.40 21.29
CA GLU A 54 -5.39 10.58 20.51
C GLU A 54 -4.67 9.66 19.52
N ILE A 55 -3.63 10.15 18.84
CA ILE A 55 -2.81 9.31 17.94
C ILE A 55 -2.11 8.21 18.74
N GLU A 56 -1.59 8.51 19.93
CA GLU A 56 -0.94 7.51 20.77
C GLU A 56 -1.94 6.48 21.32
N GLU A 57 -3.14 6.92 21.70
CA GLU A 57 -4.25 6.04 22.07
C GLU A 57 -4.64 5.10 20.93
N TRP A 58 -4.78 5.62 19.70
CA TRP A 58 -5.07 4.82 18.51
C TRP A 58 -4.02 3.72 18.30
N PHE A 59 -2.73 4.05 18.36
CA PHE A 59 -1.65 3.06 18.24
C PHE A 59 -1.72 2.00 19.35
N ALA A 60 -1.96 2.42 20.60
CA ALA A 60 -2.09 1.51 21.73
C ALA A 60 -3.32 0.59 21.60
N ALA A 61 -4.45 1.12 21.15
CA ALA A 61 -5.71 0.38 20.99
C ALA A 61 -5.59 -0.71 19.93
N VAL A 62 -5.01 -0.40 18.76
CA VAL A 62 -4.73 -1.39 17.71
C VAL A 62 -3.77 -2.46 18.21
N ALA A 63 -2.67 -2.08 18.87
CA ALA A 63 -1.69 -3.02 19.40
C ALA A 63 -2.29 -3.97 20.45
N ALA A 64 -3.13 -3.44 21.35
CA ALA A 64 -3.78 -4.24 22.38
C ALA A 64 -4.81 -5.21 21.80
N ARG A 65 -5.54 -4.80 20.75
CA ARG A 65 -6.61 -5.60 20.16
C ARG A 65 -6.09 -6.67 19.20
N TYR A 66 -5.05 -6.38 18.43
CA TYR A 66 -4.50 -7.26 17.41
C TYR A 66 -3.05 -7.63 17.76
N PRO A 67 -2.83 -8.49 18.76
CA PRO A 67 -1.48 -8.91 19.10
C PRO A 67 -0.86 -9.72 17.95
N GLY A 68 0.39 -9.42 17.60
CA GLY A 68 1.13 -10.17 16.57
C GLY A 68 0.67 -9.89 15.15
N LEU A 69 0.40 -8.63 14.81
CA LEU A 69 0.29 -8.18 13.41
C LEU A 69 1.57 -8.55 12.65
N ASP A 70 1.42 -9.14 11.46
CA ASP A 70 2.57 -9.57 10.65
C ASP A 70 3.28 -8.36 10.03
N LEU A 71 2.49 -7.46 9.42
CA LEU A 71 2.94 -6.19 8.87
C LEU A 71 2.06 -5.04 9.40
N VAL A 72 2.68 -3.90 9.71
CA VAL A 72 1.98 -2.66 10.07
C VAL A 72 2.41 -1.58 9.10
N GLU A 73 1.47 -1.10 8.30
CA GLU A 73 1.66 0.09 7.49
C GLU A 73 1.53 1.31 8.40
N VAL A 74 2.68 1.88 8.78
CA VAL A 74 2.72 2.95 9.77
C VAL A 74 2.33 4.27 9.14
N VAL A 75 2.90 4.58 7.98
CA VAL A 75 2.62 5.81 7.24
C VAL A 75 2.35 5.44 5.78
N ASN A 76 1.19 5.87 5.28
CA ASN A 76 0.87 5.84 3.86
C ASN A 76 1.03 7.24 3.23
N GLU A 77 1.46 7.25 1.98
CA GLU A 77 1.53 8.43 1.09
C GLU A 77 2.28 9.66 1.64
N PRO A 78 3.45 9.52 2.29
CA PRO A 78 4.15 10.68 2.83
C PRO A 78 4.54 11.72 1.77
N LEU A 79 4.80 11.33 0.51
CA LEU A 79 5.11 12.28 -0.55
C LEU A 79 3.88 12.95 -1.16
N HIS A 80 2.71 12.37 -0.98
CA HIS A 80 1.52 12.66 -1.78
C HIS A 80 0.33 13.12 -0.95
N ASP A 81 0.04 12.46 0.18
CA ASP A 81 -1.11 12.76 1.02
C ASP A 81 -0.76 12.76 2.53
N PRO A 82 0.08 13.72 2.98
CA PRO A 82 0.37 13.88 4.40
C PRO A 82 -0.87 14.39 5.18
N PRO A 83 -1.00 14.10 6.49
CA PRO A 83 -2.16 14.47 7.32
C PRO A 83 -2.16 15.94 7.78
N GLY A 84 -1.83 16.86 6.87
CA GLY A 84 -1.73 18.30 7.12
C GLY A 84 -2.86 19.12 6.48
N LYS A 85 -3.87 18.47 5.90
CA LYS A 85 -5.00 19.13 5.25
C LYS A 85 -6.14 19.35 6.25
N ASP A 86 -6.80 20.49 6.09
CA ASP A 86 -7.99 20.92 6.83
C ASP A 86 -9.24 20.75 5.95
N ASP A 87 -9.44 19.52 5.45
CA ASP A 87 -10.57 19.11 4.61
C ASP A 87 -11.19 17.80 5.13
N GLU A 88 -12.35 17.42 4.61
CA GLU A 88 -13.07 16.21 5.05
C GLU A 88 -12.16 14.98 4.96
N GLY A 89 -11.91 14.35 6.11
CA GLY A 89 -11.03 13.20 6.28
C GLY A 89 -9.54 13.51 6.25
N GLY A 90 -9.13 14.79 6.18
CA GLY A 90 -7.74 15.25 6.08
C GLY A 90 -6.95 15.21 7.40
N GLY A 91 -7.66 15.25 8.52
CA GLY A 91 -7.13 15.04 9.88
C GLY A 91 -6.38 16.22 10.51
N ASN A 92 -5.70 17.06 9.73
CA ASN A 92 -5.00 18.28 10.18
C ASN A 92 -4.13 18.10 11.45
N TYR A 93 -3.39 17.00 11.55
CA TYR A 93 -2.61 16.65 12.75
C TYR A 93 -1.11 16.51 12.51
N LEU A 94 -0.61 16.91 11.33
CA LEU A 94 0.83 16.85 10.98
C LEU A 94 1.73 17.48 12.07
N GLU A 95 1.31 18.61 12.63
CA GLU A 95 2.06 19.31 13.70
C GLU A 95 2.05 18.56 15.05
N ALA A 96 1.02 17.75 15.33
CA ALA A 96 0.98 16.88 16.52
C ALA A 96 2.10 15.82 16.53
N LEU A 97 2.66 15.53 15.35
CA LEU A 97 3.76 14.61 15.15
C LEU A 97 5.10 15.35 14.92
N GLY A 98 5.16 16.66 15.16
CA GLY A 98 6.37 17.47 14.99
C GLY A 98 6.52 18.12 13.61
N GLY A 99 5.50 17.97 12.75
CA GLY A 99 5.44 18.58 11.43
C GLY A 99 6.60 18.17 10.53
N SER A 100 7.00 19.06 9.61
CA SER A 100 8.21 18.83 8.81
C SER A 100 9.47 18.78 9.68
N GLY A 101 9.49 19.53 10.77
CA GLY A 101 10.61 19.60 11.71
C GLY A 101 11.97 19.86 11.05
N ALA A 102 13.06 19.39 11.68
CA ALA A 102 14.41 19.70 11.23
C ALA A 102 14.85 18.85 10.03
N SER A 103 14.34 17.62 9.91
CA SER A 103 14.69 16.72 8.80
C SER A 103 13.86 16.96 7.53
N GLY A 104 12.76 17.70 7.65
CA GLY A 104 11.72 17.81 6.62
C GLY A 104 10.65 16.70 6.71
N TRP A 105 10.86 15.69 7.56
CA TRP A 105 10.01 14.50 7.69
C TRP A 105 9.83 14.05 9.15
N ASP A 106 9.91 14.97 10.12
CA ASP A 106 9.88 14.61 11.54
C ASP A 106 8.55 13.92 11.93
N TRP A 107 7.44 14.29 11.31
CA TRP A 107 6.15 13.60 11.49
C TRP A 107 6.17 12.12 11.09
N VAL A 108 6.94 11.75 10.05
CA VAL A 108 7.15 10.36 9.66
C VAL A 108 7.99 9.65 10.71
N LEU A 109 9.11 10.26 11.14
CA LEU A 109 9.97 9.69 12.18
C LEU A 109 9.18 9.42 13.47
N GLU A 110 8.36 10.38 13.90
CA GLU A 110 7.58 10.27 15.12
C GLU A 110 6.48 9.21 15.02
N SER A 111 5.84 9.08 13.85
CA SER A 111 4.87 8.00 13.58
C SER A 111 5.54 6.62 13.70
N PHE A 112 6.74 6.44 13.17
CA PHE A 112 7.46 5.17 13.29
C PHE A 112 8.05 4.92 14.68
N ARG A 113 8.40 5.96 15.45
CA ARG A 113 8.77 5.80 16.87
C ARG A 113 7.60 5.28 17.69
N LEU A 114 6.39 5.82 17.47
CA LEU A 114 5.16 5.23 18.02
C LEU A 114 4.98 3.78 17.53
N GLY A 115 5.20 3.53 16.24
CA GLY A 115 5.18 2.19 15.66
C GLY A 115 6.07 1.21 16.42
N ARG A 116 7.34 1.57 16.66
CA ARG A 116 8.29 0.74 17.42
C ARG A 116 7.90 0.55 18.88
N LYS A 117 7.31 1.58 19.50
CA LYS A 117 6.84 1.51 20.89
C LYS A 117 5.68 0.52 21.04
N HIS A 118 4.69 0.57 20.16
CA HIS A 118 3.45 -0.19 20.31
C HIS A 118 3.45 -1.53 19.57
N PHE A 119 4.24 -1.68 18.51
CA PHE A 119 4.34 -2.90 17.70
C PHE A 119 5.78 -3.43 17.61
N PRO A 120 6.47 -3.71 18.74
CA PRO A 120 7.90 -4.03 18.74
C PRO A 120 8.26 -5.36 18.07
N ALA A 121 7.27 -6.23 17.81
CA ALA A 121 7.46 -7.54 17.19
C ALA A 121 6.97 -7.61 15.72
N SER A 122 6.36 -6.54 15.22
CA SER A 122 5.79 -6.49 13.86
C SER A 122 6.79 -5.88 12.86
N VAL A 123 6.64 -6.24 11.58
CA VAL A 123 7.35 -5.56 10.49
C VAL A 123 6.69 -4.20 10.26
N LEU A 124 7.45 -3.12 10.42
CA LEU A 124 6.96 -1.75 10.16
C LEU A 124 7.26 -1.34 8.72
N MET A 125 6.22 -0.94 8.00
CA MET A 125 6.29 -0.60 6.59
C MET A 125 5.86 0.85 6.34
N ILE A 126 6.58 1.52 5.45
CA ILE A 126 6.17 2.77 4.80
C ILE A 126 5.57 2.44 3.44
N ASN A 127 4.52 3.14 2.99
CA ASN A 127 3.84 2.85 1.73
C ASN A 127 3.58 4.15 0.95
N ASP A 128 3.60 4.12 -0.39
CA ASP A 128 3.33 5.29 -1.22
C ASP A 128 3.05 4.90 -2.69
N TYR A 129 2.37 5.77 -3.46
CA TYR A 129 2.16 5.61 -4.90
C TYR A 129 3.14 6.46 -5.72
N SER A 130 3.13 6.25 -7.04
CA SER A 130 3.96 6.97 -8.02
C SER A 130 5.46 7.10 -7.67
N ILE A 131 6.00 6.09 -6.98
CA ILE A 131 7.41 6.06 -6.61
C ILE A 131 8.25 5.55 -7.79
N THR A 132 7.92 4.36 -8.29
CA THR A 132 8.80 3.62 -9.22
C THR A 132 8.74 4.12 -10.67
N ASP A 133 7.72 4.88 -11.03
CA ASP A 133 7.54 5.53 -12.35
C ASP A 133 8.27 6.88 -12.47
N ASN A 134 8.85 7.39 -11.38
CA ASN A 134 9.53 8.68 -11.36
C ASN A 134 10.83 8.64 -10.54
N ASP A 135 11.97 8.89 -11.20
CA ASP A 135 13.28 8.84 -10.57
C ASP A 135 13.46 9.86 -9.43
N ALA A 136 12.81 11.02 -9.53
CA ALA A 136 12.85 12.08 -8.53
C ALA A 136 12.07 11.70 -7.29
N ASP A 137 10.87 11.14 -7.46
CA ASP A 137 10.05 10.68 -6.33
C ASP A 137 10.66 9.44 -5.66
N THR A 138 11.23 8.50 -6.42
CA THR A 138 12.09 7.44 -5.85
C THR A 138 13.23 8.03 -4.99
N GLY A 139 13.89 9.09 -5.46
CA GLY A 139 14.96 9.76 -4.71
C GLY A 139 14.47 10.42 -3.41
N ARG A 140 13.32 11.09 -3.46
CA ARG A 140 12.69 11.69 -2.27
C ARG A 140 12.27 10.62 -1.27
N TYR A 141 11.67 9.54 -1.74
CA TYR A 141 11.24 8.43 -0.90
C TYR A 141 12.43 7.74 -0.20
N LEU A 142 13.51 7.48 -0.94
CA LEU A 142 14.78 6.98 -0.38
C LEU A 142 15.34 7.91 0.72
N SER A 143 15.17 9.23 0.57
CA SER A 143 15.63 10.19 1.59
C SER A 143 14.88 10.01 2.91
N ILE A 144 13.56 9.73 2.86
CA ILE A 144 12.74 9.42 4.04
C ILE A 144 13.17 8.07 4.64
N ILE A 145 13.32 7.05 3.80
CA ILE A 145 13.73 5.70 4.23
C ILE A 145 15.09 5.72 4.94
N GLU A 146 16.05 6.50 4.45
CA GLU A 146 17.36 6.62 5.09
C GLU A 146 17.30 7.37 6.43
N LEU A 147 16.37 8.31 6.63
CA LEU A 147 16.12 8.91 7.94
C LEU A 147 15.59 7.85 8.92
N LEU A 148 14.59 7.08 8.52
CA LEU A 148 14.02 6.01 9.34
C LEU A 148 15.04 4.91 9.67
N LYS A 149 15.86 4.51 8.70
CA LYS A 149 16.90 3.49 8.89
C LYS A 149 17.97 3.91 9.89
N LYS A 150 18.36 5.19 9.93
CA LYS A 150 19.35 5.69 10.90
C LYS A 150 18.94 5.46 12.34
N GLU A 151 17.63 5.39 12.61
CA GLU A 151 17.06 5.12 13.93
C GLU A 151 16.54 3.68 14.09
N GLY A 152 16.70 2.82 13.08
CA GLY A 152 16.19 1.44 13.11
C GLY A 152 14.67 1.34 13.10
N LEU A 153 13.99 2.34 12.54
CA LEU A 153 12.54 2.52 12.68
C LEU A 153 11.70 1.74 11.66
N VAL A 154 12.24 1.42 10.48
CA VAL A 154 11.51 0.79 9.36
C VAL A 154 12.10 -0.58 9.00
N ASP A 155 11.24 -1.52 8.63
CA ASP A 155 11.60 -2.90 8.25
C ASP A 155 11.27 -3.25 6.80
N ALA A 156 10.35 -2.53 6.16
CA ALA A 156 9.90 -2.83 4.80
C ALA A 156 9.50 -1.56 4.04
N ILE A 157 9.57 -1.64 2.71
CA ILE A 157 9.18 -0.57 1.79
C ILE A 157 8.01 -1.06 0.94
N GLY A 158 6.89 -0.35 1.00
CA GLY A 158 5.71 -0.55 0.15
C GLY A 158 5.73 0.41 -1.04
N VAL A 159 5.30 -0.08 -2.20
CA VAL A 159 4.93 0.74 -3.36
C VAL A 159 3.57 0.26 -3.87
N GLN A 160 2.59 1.16 -4.00
CA GLN A 160 1.20 0.76 -4.26
C GLN A 160 1.05 -0.02 -5.58
N GLY A 161 1.53 0.53 -6.68
CA GLY A 161 1.47 -0.14 -7.99
C GLY A 161 0.14 0.00 -8.72
N HIS A 162 -0.70 0.99 -8.35
CA HIS A 162 -1.94 1.28 -9.07
C HIS A 162 -1.73 1.56 -10.56
N ALA A 163 -2.78 1.30 -11.34
CA ALA A 163 -2.78 1.41 -12.80
C ALA A 163 -2.30 2.77 -13.32
N PHE A 164 -2.57 3.87 -12.60
CA PHE A 164 -2.16 5.21 -13.00
C PHE A 164 -0.64 5.44 -12.93
N ALA A 165 0.08 4.63 -12.13
CA ALA A 165 1.53 4.67 -12.04
C ALA A 165 2.22 3.76 -13.08
N THR A 166 1.51 2.78 -13.67
CA THR A 166 2.11 1.77 -14.57
C THR A 166 1.67 1.91 -16.04
N THR A 167 1.26 3.12 -16.44
CA THR A 167 0.83 3.41 -17.82
C THR A 167 1.98 3.32 -18.83
N ASP A 168 1.67 3.25 -20.11
CA ASP A 168 2.67 3.22 -21.20
C ASP A 168 3.53 4.51 -21.32
N LYS A 169 3.22 5.56 -20.54
CA LYS A 169 4.04 6.79 -20.50
C LYS A 169 5.42 6.55 -19.91
N THR A 170 5.53 5.59 -19.00
CA THR A 170 6.78 5.21 -18.34
C THR A 170 7.11 3.76 -18.67
N PRO A 171 8.26 3.47 -19.31
CA PRO A 171 8.66 2.10 -19.59
C PRO A 171 8.85 1.29 -18.30
N MET A 172 8.44 0.01 -18.29
CA MET A 172 8.64 -0.86 -17.12
C MET A 172 10.11 -1.08 -16.73
N SER A 173 11.06 -0.78 -17.62
CA SER A 173 12.48 -0.76 -17.26
C SER A 173 12.84 0.35 -16.27
N VAL A 174 12.11 1.47 -16.26
CA VAL A 174 12.28 2.54 -15.26
C VAL A 174 11.78 2.05 -13.90
N HIS A 175 10.62 1.39 -13.87
CA HIS A 175 10.13 0.73 -12.65
C HIS A 175 11.14 -0.28 -12.11
N GLY A 176 11.67 -1.17 -12.97
CA GLY A 176 12.71 -2.12 -12.60
C GLY A 176 13.96 -1.44 -12.01
N ALA A 177 14.47 -0.40 -12.66
CA ALA A 177 15.64 0.34 -12.17
C ALA A 177 15.37 1.06 -10.84
N ASN A 178 14.16 1.58 -10.62
CA ASN A 178 13.79 2.19 -9.34
C ASN A 178 13.55 1.14 -8.23
N LEU A 179 13.06 -0.05 -8.56
CA LEU A 179 13.06 -1.18 -7.63
C LEU A 179 14.49 -1.59 -7.22
N ASP A 180 15.44 -1.62 -8.17
CA ASP A 180 16.86 -1.88 -7.85
C ASP A 180 17.42 -0.83 -6.88
N ARG A 181 17.08 0.45 -7.09
CA ARG A 181 17.48 1.55 -6.18
C ARG A 181 16.89 1.39 -4.78
N LEU A 182 15.61 1.06 -4.67
CA LEU A 182 14.95 0.80 -3.39
C LEU A 182 15.53 -0.44 -2.70
N ALA A 183 15.81 -1.50 -3.45
CA ALA A 183 16.45 -2.71 -2.95
C ALA A 183 17.88 -2.46 -2.43
N GLY A 184 18.58 -1.46 -2.96
CA GLY A 184 19.87 -1.00 -2.47
C GLY A 184 19.86 -0.57 -0.99
N THR A 185 18.69 -0.29 -0.41
CA THR A 185 18.55 -0.02 1.03
C THR A 185 18.76 -1.26 1.90
N GLY A 186 18.65 -2.47 1.33
CA GLY A 186 18.67 -3.75 2.04
C GLY A 186 17.35 -4.16 2.69
N LEU A 187 16.29 -3.35 2.56
CA LEU A 187 14.95 -3.67 3.07
C LEU A 187 14.14 -4.49 2.04
N PRO A 188 13.29 -5.44 2.49
CA PRO A 188 12.33 -6.11 1.63
C PRO A 188 11.31 -5.12 1.05
N LEU A 189 10.94 -5.35 -0.21
CA LEU A 189 9.94 -4.55 -0.93
C LEU A 189 8.60 -5.29 -0.99
N TYR A 190 7.50 -4.56 -0.96
CA TYR A 190 6.15 -5.07 -1.19
C TYR A 190 5.44 -4.21 -2.23
N VAL A 191 4.75 -4.84 -3.16
CA VAL A 191 3.77 -4.15 -4.01
C VAL A 191 2.41 -4.28 -3.35
N THR A 192 1.87 -3.18 -2.84
CA THR A 192 0.85 -3.23 -1.79
C THR A 192 -0.59 -3.12 -2.30
N GLU A 193 -0.81 -2.52 -3.48
CA GLU A 193 -2.12 -2.12 -3.98
C GLU A 193 -2.21 -2.27 -5.51
N LEU A 194 -1.65 -3.35 -6.06
CA LEU A 194 -1.57 -3.52 -7.50
C LEU A 194 -2.97 -3.68 -8.11
N ASP A 195 -3.30 -2.80 -9.05
CA ASP A 195 -4.42 -2.95 -9.95
C ASP A 195 -4.03 -2.50 -11.37
N ILE A 196 -4.72 -3.06 -12.36
CA ILE A 196 -4.47 -2.77 -13.78
C ILE A 196 -5.83 -2.62 -14.44
N ASP A 197 -6.07 -1.43 -14.97
CA ASP A 197 -7.31 -1.04 -15.63
C ASP A 197 -7.62 -1.96 -16.82
N GLY A 198 -8.90 -2.12 -17.12
CA GLY A 198 -9.36 -3.14 -18.05
C GLY A 198 -10.70 -2.79 -18.67
N SER A 199 -10.79 -1.66 -19.34
CA SER A 199 -11.95 -1.32 -20.18
C SER A 199 -12.15 -2.31 -21.34
N ASP A 200 -11.09 -3.01 -21.73
CA ASP A 200 -11.09 -4.12 -22.68
C ASP A 200 -10.27 -5.30 -22.13
N ASP A 201 -10.76 -6.53 -22.35
CA ASP A 201 -10.16 -7.76 -21.83
C ASP A 201 -8.74 -8.02 -22.39
N GLN A 202 -8.48 -7.67 -23.64
CA GLN A 202 -7.17 -7.87 -24.26
C GLN A 202 -6.19 -6.77 -23.86
N VAL A 203 -6.67 -5.54 -23.66
CA VAL A 203 -5.85 -4.47 -23.06
C VAL A 203 -5.39 -4.88 -21.67
N GLN A 204 -6.31 -5.27 -20.79
CA GLN A 204 -5.96 -5.70 -19.43
C GLN A 204 -4.97 -6.87 -19.44
N LEU A 205 -5.19 -7.87 -20.31
CA LEU A 205 -4.29 -9.00 -20.44
C LEU A 205 -2.87 -8.58 -20.86
N ARG A 206 -2.74 -7.72 -21.89
CA ARG A 206 -1.42 -7.23 -22.33
C ARG A 206 -0.72 -6.44 -21.23
N ASP A 207 -1.46 -5.63 -20.49
CA ASP A 207 -0.88 -4.83 -19.42
C ASP A 207 -0.45 -5.70 -18.23
N TYR A 208 -1.21 -6.72 -17.86
CA TYR A 208 -0.75 -7.73 -16.90
C TYR A 208 0.54 -8.43 -17.36
N GLN A 209 0.63 -8.79 -18.65
CA GLN A 209 1.85 -9.40 -19.22
C GLN A 209 3.06 -8.47 -19.22
N ARG A 210 2.83 -7.16 -19.38
CA ARG A 210 3.88 -6.13 -19.40
C ARG A 210 4.35 -5.75 -17.99
N ILE A 211 3.40 -5.59 -17.05
CA ILE A 211 3.64 -4.97 -15.74
C ILE A 211 3.98 -6.03 -14.68
N PHE A 212 3.13 -7.04 -14.52
CA PHE A 212 3.20 -7.96 -13.37
C PHE A 212 4.57 -8.68 -13.25
N PRO A 213 5.20 -9.17 -14.33
CA PRO A 213 6.49 -9.86 -14.23
C PRO A 213 7.62 -8.98 -13.68
N VAL A 214 7.61 -7.67 -13.96
CA VAL A 214 8.67 -6.76 -13.48
C VAL A 214 8.67 -6.68 -11.95
N PHE A 215 7.50 -6.65 -11.33
CA PHE A 215 7.39 -6.71 -9.88
C PHE A 215 7.61 -8.11 -9.33
N TRP A 216 6.97 -9.12 -9.93
CA TRP A 216 6.97 -10.49 -9.42
C TRP A 216 8.35 -11.17 -9.48
N GLU A 217 9.13 -10.90 -10.52
CA GLU A 217 10.45 -11.52 -10.71
C GLU A 217 11.59 -10.75 -10.02
N HIS A 218 11.31 -9.56 -9.48
CA HIS A 218 12.33 -8.77 -8.80
C HIS A 218 12.72 -9.41 -7.45
N PRO A 219 14.00 -9.72 -7.19
CA PRO A 219 14.42 -10.56 -6.07
C PRO A 219 14.20 -9.94 -4.68
N ALA A 220 14.10 -8.60 -4.60
CA ALA A 220 13.80 -7.90 -3.36
C ALA A 220 12.29 -7.80 -3.07
N VAL A 221 11.41 -8.06 -4.03
CA VAL A 221 9.96 -8.03 -3.83
C VAL A 221 9.54 -9.32 -3.12
N ARG A 222 8.94 -9.17 -1.93
CA ARG A 222 8.58 -10.28 -1.04
C ARG A 222 7.09 -10.59 -1.02
N GLY A 223 6.27 -9.73 -1.60
CA GLY A 223 4.84 -9.94 -1.76
C GLY A 223 4.23 -8.94 -2.74
N ILE A 224 3.14 -9.36 -3.37
CA ILE A 224 2.26 -8.51 -4.16
C ILE A 224 0.84 -8.71 -3.65
N THR A 225 0.19 -7.62 -3.27
CA THR A 225 -1.23 -7.56 -2.89
C THR A 225 -1.98 -6.86 -4.00
N LEU A 226 -3.04 -7.49 -4.53
CA LEU A 226 -3.92 -6.87 -5.51
C LEU A 226 -4.95 -5.98 -4.78
N TRP A 227 -5.26 -4.80 -5.31
CA TRP A 227 -6.26 -3.89 -4.72
C TRP A 227 -7.70 -4.26 -5.08
N GLY A 228 -8.06 -5.48 -4.70
CA GLY A 228 -9.31 -6.12 -5.07
C GLY A 228 -9.23 -6.86 -6.41
N TYR A 229 -10.13 -7.82 -6.61
CA TYR A 229 -10.17 -8.64 -7.83
C TYR A 229 -11.59 -8.88 -8.36
N ARG A 230 -12.63 -8.49 -7.61
CA ARG A 230 -14.05 -8.62 -7.94
C ARG A 230 -14.68 -7.24 -8.14
N PRO A 231 -15.83 -7.14 -8.85
CA PRO A 231 -16.58 -5.89 -8.93
C PRO A 231 -16.87 -5.32 -7.53
N GLY A 232 -16.79 -4.01 -7.39
CA GLY A 232 -16.86 -3.31 -6.10
C GLY A 232 -15.49 -2.87 -5.55
N LEU A 233 -14.38 -3.26 -6.18
CA LEU A 233 -13.06 -2.68 -5.91
C LEU A 233 -13.00 -1.18 -6.24
N TRP A 234 -11.99 -0.48 -5.73
CA TRP A 234 -11.84 0.97 -5.92
C TRP A 234 -11.91 1.39 -7.39
N ARG A 235 -11.13 0.71 -8.25
CA ARG A 235 -11.08 0.97 -9.70
C ARG A 235 -12.13 0.19 -10.51
N SER A 236 -13.33 0.05 -9.96
CA SER A 236 -14.44 -0.64 -10.65
C SER A 236 -14.86 0.06 -11.93
N LYS A 237 -14.83 1.40 -11.98
CA LYS A 237 -15.25 2.18 -13.16
C LYS A 237 -14.29 2.00 -14.33
N GLU A 238 -13.03 1.76 -14.03
CA GLU A 238 -11.94 1.52 -14.98
C GLU A 238 -11.86 0.04 -15.38
N GLY A 239 -12.70 -0.82 -14.80
CA GLY A 239 -12.74 -2.23 -15.09
C GLY A 239 -11.48 -2.96 -14.63
N ALA A 240 -10.92 -2.62 -13.47
CA ALA A 240 -9.71 -3.29 -12.97
C ALA A 240 -9.99 -4.69 -12.36
N ASN A 241 -11.26 -5.06 -12.14
CA ASN A 241 -11.64 -6.39 -11.65
C ASN A 241 -11.11 -7.49 -12.57
N LEU A 242 -10.67 -8.61 -11.98
CA LEU A 242 -10.16 -9.80 -12.65
C LEU A 242 -11.25 -10.87 -12.87
N VAL A 243 -12.36 -10.74 -12.16
CA VAL A 243 -13.54 -11.61 -12.23
C VAL A 243 -14.77 -10.76 -12.57
N ARG A 244 -15.66 -11.25 -13.42
CA ARG A 244 -16.91 -10.58 -13.81
C ARG A 244 -17.99 -10.75 -12.74
N GLU A 245 -19.09 -10.01 -12.86
CA GLU A 245 -20.23 -10.11 -11.93
C GLU A 245 -20.83 -11.52 -11.87
N ASP A 246 -20.84 -12.24 -12.99
CA ASP A 246 -21.31 -13.63 -13.08
C ASP A 246 -20.32 -14.65 -12.48
N GLY A 247 -19.20 -14.20 -11.93
CA GLY A 247 -18.15 -15.04 -11.37
C GLY A 247 -17.17 -15.62 -12.39
N SER A 248 -17.37 -15.38 -13.70
CA SER A 248 -16.44 -15.84 -14.73
C SER A 248 -15.12 -15.05 -14.70
N GLU A 249 -14.02 -15.76 -14.89
CA GLU A 249 -12.69 -15.14 -14.91
C GLU A 249 -12.42 -14.41 -16.22
N ARG A 250 -11.78 -13.25 -16.12
CA ARG A 250 -11.27 -12.51 -17.28
C ARG A 250 -9.95 -13.13 -17.79
N PRO A 251 -9.54 -12.85 -19.04
CA PRO A 251 -8.31 -13.39 -19.59
C PRO A 251 -7.07 -13.10 -18.73
N ALA A 252 -6.97 -11.89 -18.16
CA ALA A 252 -5.89 -11.52 -17.25
C ALA A 252 -5.79 -12.43 -16.02
N MET A 253 -6.91 -12.80 -15.40
CA MET A 253 -6.93 -13.72 -14.24
C MET A 253 -6.44 -15.13 -14.60
N LYS A 254 -6.88 -15.64 -15.76
CA LYS A 254 -6.47 -16.95 -16.26
C LYS A 254 -4.97 -16.97 -16.57
N TRP A 255 -4.49 -15.91 -17.20
CA TRP A 255 -3.06 -15.73 -17.47
C TRP A 255 -2.26 -15.64 -16.17
N LEU A 256 -2.67 -14.80 -15.22
CA LEU A 256 -1.98 -14.60 -13.94
C LEU A 256 -1.81 -15.93 -13.18
N ARG A 257 -2.88 -16.72 -13.06
CA ARG A 257 -2.80 -18.05 -12.42
C ARG A 257 -1.82 -18.98 -13.14
N SER A 258 -1.85 -19.00 -14.47
CA SER A 258 -0.96 -19.84 -15.28
C SER A 258 0.50 -19.40 -15.14
N TYR A 259 0.73 -18.09 -15.15
CA TYR A 259 2.05 -17.48 -14.97
C TYR A 259 2.64 -17.82 -13.59
N LEU A 260 1.86 -17.68 -12.52
CA LEU A 260 2.26 -18.02 -11.15
C LEU A 260 2.50 -19.53 -10.95
N ALA A 261 1.78 -20.38 -11.69
CA ALA A 261 2.00 -21.83 -11.71
C ALA A 261 3.25 -22.26 -12.51
N GLY A 262 4.01 -21.31 -13.09
CA GLY A 262 5.19 -21.58 -13.91
C GLY A 262 4.87 -22.05 -15.34
N GLN A 263 3.62 -21.95 -15.78
CA GLN A 263 3.18 -22.35 -17.13
C GLN A 263 3.41 -21.20 -18.12
N ARG A 264 4.68 -20.89 -18.39
CA ARG A 264 5.12 -19.70 -19.18
C ARG A 264 4.78 -19.72 -20.68
N GLY A 265 3.97 -20.66 -21.19
CA GLY A 265 3.89 -20.90 -22.64
C GLY A 265 2.56 -21.33 -23.27
N ALA A 266 1.42 -21.29 -22.59
CA ALA A 266 0.19 -21.93 -23.11
C ALA A 266 -0.90 -21.01 -23.70
N MET A 267 -0.70 -19.68 -23.79
CA MET A 267 -1.75 -18.77 -24.31
C MET A 267 -1.21 -17.73 -25.31
N GLN A 268 -0.44 -18.17 -26.30
CA GLN A 268 -0.43 -17.46 -27.59
C GLN A 268 -1.74 -17.78 -28.31
N VAL A 269 -2.55 -16.75 -28.51
CA VAL A 269 -3.76 -16.81 -29.32
C VAL A 269 -3.38 -17.26 -30.72
N GLY A 270 -4.01 -18.35 -31.18
CA GLY A 270 -3.87 -18.83 -32.54
C GLY A 270 -4.23 -17.73 -33.53
N ALA A 271 -3.28 -17.37 -34.38
CA ALA A 271 -3.61 -16.69 -35.62
C ALA A 271 -4.30 -17.73 -36.51
N ASP A 272 -5.61 -17.57 -36.70
CA ASP A 272 -6.38 -18.26 -37.73
C ASP A 272 -5.75 -17.95 -39.10
N GLY A 273 -4.96 -18.89 -39.61
CA GLY A 273 -4.57 -18.96 -41.00
C GLY A 273 -5.74 -19.52 -41.80
N GLY A 274 -6.57 -18.63 -42.32
CA GLY A 274 -7.56 -18.96 -43.35
C GLY A 274 -6.87 -19.36 -44.66
N HIS A 275 -7.32 -20.48 -45.22
CA HIS A 275 -7.04 -20.94 -46.59
C HIS A 275 -7.58 -19.98 -47.66
#